data_AF-A2FH14-F1
#
_entry.id   AF-A2FH14-F1
#
_cell.length_a   1.000
_cell.length_b   1.000
_cell.length_c   1.000
_cell.angle_alpha   90.00
_cell.angle_beta   90.00
_cell.angle_gamma   90.00
#
_symmetry.space_group_name_H-M   'P 1'
#
loop_
_entity.id
_entity.type
_entity.pdbx_description
1 polymer ?
#
loop_
_entity_poly.entity_id
_entity_poly.type
_entity_poly.pdbx_seq_one_letter_code
_entity_poly.pdbx_strand_id
1 'polypeptide(L)' 'MSDNEAAKSPDDEYKKKPQCGGVENDEEIIEKLETYRSILKLSEAKIKEFNRINKLIGRDEFNKDEFLNSIQI' A
#
# COMPACT_ATOMS: atom_id res chain seq x y z
N MET A 1 -30.06 -49.34 7.12
CA MET A 1 -29.23 -49.05 5.93
C MET A 1 -29.70 -47.74 5.32
N SER A 2 -28.73 -46.96 4.84
CA SER A 2 -28.81 -45.81 3.94
C SER A 2 -28.96 -44.41 4.55
N ASP A 3 -27.80 -43.76 4.58
CA ASP A 3 -27.52 -42.35 4.71
C ASP A 3 -28.23 -41.49 3.65
N ASN A 4 -28.54 -40.24 4.00
CA ASN A 4 -28.22 -39.09 3.13
C ASN A 4 -28.42 -37.77 3.91
N GLU A 5 -27.31 -37.24 4.42
CA GLU A 5 -27.16 -35.81 4.68
C GLU A 5 -27.32 -35.05 3.36
N ALA A 6 -28.28 -34.12 3.31
CA ALA A 6 -28.26 -33.03 2.34
C ALA A 6 -28.04 -31.74 3.12
N ALA A 7 -26.77 -31.49 3.46
CA ALA A 7 -26.30 -30.21 3.93
C ALA A 7 -26.75 -29.13 2.92
N LYS A 8 -27.53 -28.15 3.37
CA LYS A 8 -27.84 -26.97 2.57
C LYS A 8 -26.52 -26.24 2.31
N SER A 9 -26.01 -26.33 1.08
CA SER A 9 -24.85 -25.54 0.67
C SER A 9 -25.19 -24.04 0.82
N PRO A 10 -24.32 -23.22 1.44
CA PRO A 10 -24.50 -21.76 1.50
C PRO A 10 -24.13 -21.05 0.19
N ASP A 11 -23.80 -21.79 -0.88
CA ASP A 11 -23.18 -21.23 -2.09
C ASP A 11 -24.11 -20.39 -2.98
N ASP A 12 -25.41 -20.31 -2.69
CA ASP A 12 -26.37 -19.58 -3.52
C ASP A 12 -26.57 -18.10 -3.13
N GLU A 13 -25.97 -17.60 -2.04
CA GLU A 13 -26.07 -16.18 -1.66
C GLU A 13 -24.99 -15.30 -2.32
N TYR A 14 -23.95 -15.90 -2.93
CA TYR A 14 -22.88 -15.17 -3.62
C TYR A 14 -23.26 -14.71 -5.03
N LYS A 15 -24.46 -15.04 -5.52
CA LYS A 15 -24.99 -14.54 -6.80
C LYS A 15 -25.93 -13.34 -6.62
N LYS A 16 -25.43 -12.26 -6.01
CA LYS A 16 -25.97 -10.91 -6.25
C LYS A 16 -24.99 -10.09 -7.09
N LYS A 17 -25.56 -9.53 -8.16
CA LYS A 17 -24.95 -8.85 -9.31
C LYS A 17 -24.05 -7.65 -8.94
N PRO A 18 -23.16 -7.20 -9.85
CA PRO A 18 -22.12 -6.23 -9.54
C PRO A 18 -22.74 -4.85 -9.37
N GLN A 19 -22.56 -4.27 -8.18
CA GLN A 19 -22.87 -2.87 -7.94
C GLN A 19 -21.66 -2.08 -8.42
N CYS A 20 -21.79 -1.48 -9.62
CA CYS A 20 -20.82 -0.53 -10.13
C CYS A 20 -20.80 0.69 -9.20
N GLY A 21 -19.68 0.88 -8.52
CA GLY A 21 -19.42 1.97 -7.59
C GLY A 21 -17.96 1.99 -7.17
N GLY A 22 -17.05 2.17 -8.13
CA GLY A 22 -15.64 2.50 -7.89
C GLY A 22 -14.81 1.40 -7.23
N VAL A 23 -14.67 0.25 -7.89
CA VAL A 23 -13.60 -0.69 -7.56
C VAL A 23 -12.50 -0.40 -8.56
N GLU A 24 -11.42 0.27 -8.13
CA GLU A 24 -10.17 0.24 -8.89
C GLU A 24 -9.91 -1.24 -9.22
N ASN A 25 -9.79 -1.59 -10.50
CA ASN A 25 -9.50 -2.98 -10.84
C ASN A 25 -8.13 -3.34 -10.26
N ASP A 26 -7.92 -4.63 -9.96
CA ASP A 26 -6.69 -5.10 -9.34
C ASP A 26 -5.44 -4.63 -10.12
N GLU A 27 -5.53 -4.49 -11.45
CA GLU A 27 -4.46 -3.92 -12.27
C GLU A 27 -4.15 -2.44 -11.95
N GLU A 28 -5.14 -1.57 -11.77
CA GLU A 28 -4.93 -0.15 -11.44
C GLU A 28 -4.34 0.01 -10.04
N ILE A 29 -4.77 -0.83 -9.09
CA ILE A 29 -4.20 -0.87 -7.73
C ILE A 29 -2.72 -1.26 -7.79
N ILE A 30 -2.38 -2.31 -8.57
CA ILE A 30 -1.00 -2.76 -8.73
C ILE A 30 -0.14 -1.66 -9.36
N GLU A 31 -0.59 -1.01 -10.42
CA GLU A 31 0.15 0.07 -11.09
C GLU A 31 0.43 1.26 -10.14
N LYS A 32 -0.56 1.65 -9.33
CA LYS A 32 -0.38 2.67 -8.30
C LYS A 32 0.65 2.26 -7.26
N LEU A 33 0.59 1.02 -6.77
CA LEU A 33 1.57 0.50 -5.80
C LEU A 33 2.99 0.45 -6.37
N GLU A 34 3.16 0.08 -7.65
CA GLU A 34 4.46 0.10 -8.33
C GLU A 34 5.00 1.54 -8.48
N THR A 35 4.11 2.48 -8.79
CA THR A 35 4.44 3.90 -8.84
C THR A 35 4.89 4.42 -7.48
N TYR A 36 4.12 4.17 -6.42
CA TYR A 36 4.49 4.55 -5.06
C TYR A 36 5.81 3.91 -4.62
N ARG A 37 6.03 2.63 -4.95
CA ARG A 37 7.30 1.95 -4.67
C ARG A 37 8.48 2.65 -5.36
N SER A 38 8.30 3.09 -6.60
CA SER A 38 9.33 3.82 -7.35
C SER A 38 9.62 5.18 -6.73
N ILE A 39 8.58 5.92 -6.32
CA ILE A 39 8.72 7.19 -5.60
C ILE A 39 9.48 7.01 -4.29
N LEU A 40 9.14 5.98 -3.50
CA LEU A 40 9.81 5.71 -2.22
C LEU A 40 11.30 5.41 -2.41
N LYS A 41 11.68 4.61 -3.41
CA LYS A 41 13.09 4.34 -3.74
C LYS A 41 13.85 5.61 -4.14
N LEU A 42 13.24 6.46 -4.97
CA LEU A 42 13.83 7.73 -5.36
C LEU A 42 14.02 8.67 -4.16
N SER A 43 13.01 8.74 -3.27
CA SER A 43 13.09 9.54 -2.05
C SER A 43 14.19 9.05 -1.09
N GLU A 44 14.35 7.73 -0.93
CA GLU A 44 15.44 7.15 -0.13
C GLU A 44 16.82 7.53 -0.67
N ALA A 45 17.02 7.42 -1.99
CA ALA A 45 18.27 7.84 -2.63
C ALA A 45 18.55 9.34 -2.43
N LYS A 46 17.52 10.19 -2.52
CA LYS A 46 17.65 11.64 -2.30
C LYS A 46 17.97 11.98 -0.85
N ILE A 47 17.34 11.33 0.12
CA ILE A 47 17.64 11.54 1.56
C ILE A 47 19.10 11.17 1.85
N LYS A 48 19.59 10.07 1.28
CA LYS A 48 20.99 9.66 1.44
C LYS A 48 21.97 10.71 0.91
N GLU A 49 21.70 11.27 -0.26
CA GLU A 49 22.56 12.32 -0.83
C GLU A 49 22.45 13.62 -0.03
N PHE A 50 21.25 13.99 0.43
CA PHE A 50 21.05 15.13 1.33
C PHE A 50 21.86 15.00 2.62
N ASN A 51 21.83 13.83 3.27
CA ASN A 51 22.62 13.58 4.49
C ASN A 51 24.12 13.62 4.21
N ARG A 52 24.56 13.12 3.06
CA ARG A 52 25.96 13.23 2.63
C ARG A 52 26.38 14.69 2.50
N ILE A 53 25.54 15.53 1.90
CA ILE A 53 25.80 16.98 1.79
C ILE A 53 25.83 17.63 3.16
N ASN A 54 24.85 17.37 4.03
CA ASN A 54 24.80 17.93 5.39
C ASN A 54 26.08 17.63 6.18
N LYS A 55 26.57 16.39 6.09
CA LYS A 55 27.83 16.00 6.72
C LYS A 55 29.03 16.80 6.21
N LEU A 56 29.08 17.13 4.91
CA LEU A 56 30.17 17.95 4.34
C LEU A 56 30.14 19.39 4.84
N ILE A 57 28.96 19.95 5.11
CA ILE A 57 28.78 21.33 5.55
C ILE A 57 28.60 21.47 7.08
N GLY A 58 28.79 20.38 7.83
CA GLY A 58 28.69 20.37 9.30
C GLY A 58 27.27 20.57 9.84
N ARG A 59 26.24 20.15 9.08
CA ARG A 59 24.84 20.18 9.50
C ARG A 59 24.35 18.80 9.94
N ASP A 60 23.26 18.80 10.70
CA ASP A 60 22.58 17.59 11.18
C ASP A 60 22.00 16.76 10.02
N GLU A 61 21.93 15.45 10.21
CA GLU A 61 21.29 14.55 9.27
C GLU A 61 19.76 14.72 9.30
N PHE A 62 19.10 14.44 8.18
CA PHE A 62 17.65 14.39 8.13
C PHE A 62 17.12 13.31 9.08
N ASN A 63 16.29 13.71 10.04
CA ASN A 63 15.62 12.82 10.96
C ASN A 63 14.25 12.41 10.39
N LYS A 64 14.17 11.16 9.95
CA LYS A 64 12.93 10.60 9.37
C LYS A 64 11.80 10.56 10.40
N ASP A 65 12.08 10.19 11.65
CA ASP A 65 11.05 10.00 12.66
C ASP A 65 10.45 11.34 13.08
N GLU A 66 11.29 12.36 13.25
CA GLU A 66 10.82 13.74 13.50
C GLU A 66 9.96 14.26 12.36
N PHE A 67 10.39 14.05 11.11
CA PHE A 67 9.61 14.44 9.95
C PHE A 67 8.26 13.73 9.91
N LEU A 68 8.21 12.40 10.10
CA LEU A 68 6.95 11.66 10.10
C LEU A 68 6.01 12.10 11.23
N ASN A 69 6.55 12.38 12.42
CA ASN A 69 5.78 12.89 13.54
C ASN A 69 5.27 14.33 13.31
N SER A 70 5.90 15.09 12.42
CA SER A 70 5.46 16.44 12.05
C SER A 70 4.30 16.47 11.07
N ILE A 71 4.05 15.37 10.34
CA ILE A 71 2.92 15.28 9.41
C ILE A 71 1.67 14.89 10.22
N GLN A 72 0.74 15.83 10.39
CA GLN A 72 -0.61 15.50 10.84
C GLN A 72 -1.34 14.76 9.69
N ILE A 73 -1.61 13.47 9.90
CA ILE A 73 -2.48 12.64 9.06
C ILE A 73 -3.71 12.26 9.88
#